data_AF-A0A662XZG9-F1
#
_entry.id   AF-A0A662XZG9-F1
#
_cell.length_a   1.000
_cell.length_b   1.000
_cell.length_c   1.000
_cell.angle_alpha   90.00
_cell.angle_beta   90.00
_cell.angle_gamma   90.00
#
_symmetry.space_group_name_H-M   'P 1'
#
loop_
_entity.id
_entity.type
_entity.pdbx_description
1 polymer ?
#
loop_
_entity_poly.entity_id
_entity_poly.type
_entity_poly.pdbx_seq_one_letter_code
_entity_poly.pdbx_strand_id
1 'polypeptide(L)'
;MSSSTSVLRLYREMLRNASKFEVLRAFYCLRALFCGGYNVRSYALRRVKADFHKNKTLTAGSAEQEKALDFAREQANVLYRQVVISKLYPPQGKSVLETLGA
;
A
#
# COMPACT_ATOMS: atom_id res chain seq x y z
N MET A 1 -7.03 -17.94 -15.70
CA MET A 1 -5.80 -18.43 -15.04
C MET A 1 -4.80 -17.30 -14.87
N SER A 2 -4.67 -16.76 -13.66
CA SER A 2 -3.66 -15.76 -13.34
C SER A 2 -2.26 -16.38 -13.42
N SER A 3 -1.45 -15.92 -14.38
CA SER A 3 -0.04 -16.31 -14.49
C SER A 3 0.79 -15.72 -13.34
N SER A 4 1.77 -16.46 -12.83
CA SER A 4 2.73 -16.01 -11.79
C SER A 4 3.35 -14.64 -12.12
N THR A 5 3.61 -14.37 -13.40
CA THR A 5 4.13 -13.08 -13.88
C THR A 5 3.17 -11.92 -13.61
N SER A 6 1.86 -12.15 -13.70
CA SER A 6 0.85 -11.12 -13.43
C SER A 6 0.77 -10.76 -11.94
N VAL A 7 0.90 -11.75 -11.06
CA VAL A 7 0.95 -11.57 -9.60
C VAL A 7 2.17 -10.75 -9.18
N LEU A 8 3.35 -11.09 -9.71
CA LEU A 8 4.59 -10.36 -9.43
C LEU A 8 4.57 -8.93 -9.98
N ARG A 9 3.91 -8.72 -11.13
CA ARG A 9 3.71 -7.39 -11.70
C ARG A 9 2.84 -6.52 -10.77
N LEU A 10 1.71 -7.05 -10.33
CA LEU A 10 0.80 -6.35 -9.40
C LEU A 10 1.49 -6.04 -8.07
N TYR A 11 2.24 -7.01 -7.53
CA TYR A 11 3.01 -6.80 -6.30
C TYR A 11 4.01 -5.64 -6.44
N ARG A 12 4.80 -5.62 -7.52
CA ARG A 12 5.77 -4.54 -7.78
C ARG A 12 5.08 -3.19 -7.98
N GLU A 13 3.92 -3.17 -8.63
CA GLU A 13 3.13 -1.97 -8.81
C GLU A 13 2.63 -1.41 -7.48
N MET A 14 2.06 -2.25 -6.62
CA MET A 14 1.61 -1.85 -5.29
C MET A 14 2.77 -1.32 -4.43
N LEU A 15 3.95 -1.94 -4.48
CA LEU A 15 5.12 -1.43 -3.78
C LEU A 15 5.59 -0.07 -4.30
N ARG A 16 5.58 0.13 -5.63
CA ARG A 16 5.93 1.42 -6.27
C ARG A 16 4.93 2.51 -5.94
N ASN A 17 3.65 2.17 -5.80
CA ASN A 17 2.62 3.14 -5.43
C ASN A 17 2.68 3.45 -3.93
N ALA A 18 2.94 2.44 -3.08
CA ALA A 18 3.10 2.62 -1.65
C ALA A 18 4.31 3.52 -1.31
N SER A 19 5.42 3.41 -2.05
CA SER A 19 6.60 4.25 -1.82
C SER A 19 6.39 5.73 -2.20
N LYS A 20 5.40 6.02 -3.06
CA LYS A 20 5.06 7.39 -3.52
C LYS A 20 4.11 8.13 -2.59
N PHE A 21 3.66 7.51 -1.51
CA PHE A 21 2.83 8.20 -0.52
C PHE A 21 3.64 9.29 0.18
N GLU A 22 3.26 10.54 -0.07
CA GLU A 22 3.74 11.70 0.65
C GLU A 22 2.57 12.27 1.45
N VAL A 23 2.46 11.80 2.69
CA VAL A 23 1.72 12.35 3.83
C VAL A 23 0.30 12.88 3.54
N LEU A 24 -0.70 12.16 4.04
CA LEU A 24 -2.04 12.70 4.17
C LEU A 24 -2.23 13.28 5.57
N ARG A 25 -2.43 14.60 5.65
CA ARG A 25 -3.02 15.24 6.83
C ARG A 25 -4.47 14.75 6.91
N ALA A 26 -4.78 14.12 8.04
CA ALA A 26 -6.04 13.46 8.30
C ALA A 26 -7.25 14.40 8.12
N PHE A 27 -8.22 13.97 7.31
CA PHE A 27 -9.62 14.39 7.49
C PHE A 27 -10.66 13.25 7.32
N TYR A 28 -10.25 12.01 6.99
CA TYR A 28 -11.20 10.88 6.85
C TYR A 28 -10.64 9.51 7.33
N CYS A 29 -9.83 9.46 8.39
CA CYS A 29 -9.39 8.18 8.97
C CYS A 29 -9.69 8.10 10.46
N LEU A 30 -10.98 7.99 10.81
CA LEU A 30 -11.50 7.83 12.18
C LEU A 30 -11.19 6.44 12.79
N ARG A 31 -10.12 5.74 12.37
CA ARG A 31 -9.75 4.44 12.97
C ARG A 31 -8.25 4.11 13.00
N ALA A 32 -7.37 5.01 12.58
CA ALA A 32 -5.92 4.80 12.70
C ALA A 32 -5.28 6.02 13.36
N LEU A 33 -5.32 5.95 14.68
CA LEU A 33 -4.67 6.83 15.64
C LEU A 33 -3.22 7.12 15.21
N PHE A 34 -2.94 8.41 15.00
CA PHE A 34 -1.62 9.02 15.16
C PHE A 34 -0.50 8.52 14.25
N CYS A 35 -0.52 8.89 12.96
CA CYS A 35 0.56 8.52 12.04
C CYS A 35 0.89 9.67 11.07
N GLY A 36 1.86 10.51 11.47
CA GLY A 36 2.58 11.38 10.54
C GLY A 36 3.27 10.56 9.43
N GLY A 37 3.57 11.24 8.32
CA GLY A 37 4.00 10.72 7.01
C GLY A 37 4.73 9.38 6.95
N TYR A 38 5.78 9.23 7.76
CA TYR A 38 6.64 8.05 7.83
C TYR A 38 5.88 6.74 8.15
N ASN A 39 4.90 6.81 9.04
CA ASN A 39 4.21 5.63 9.53
C ASN A 39 3.30 5.01 8.46
N VAL A 40 2.67 5.82 7.61
CA VAL A 40 1.70 5.34 6.61
C VAL A 40 2.41 4.64 5.45
N ARG A 41 3.51 5.21 4.95
CA ARG A 41 4.34 4.59 3.90
C ARG A 41 4.91 3.25 4.36
N SER A 42 5.53 3.23 5.53
CA SER A 42 6.10 2.02 6.12
C SER A 42 5.02 0.98 6.45
N TYR A 43 3.85 1.41 6.91
CA TYR A 43 2.69 0.54 7.11
C TYR A 43 2.20 -0.09 5.80
N ALA A 44 1.97 0.71 4.76
CA ALA A 44 1.51 0.21 3.47
C ALA A 44 2.48 -0.81 2.86
N LEU A 45 3.80 -0.53 2.91
CA LEU A 45 4.82 -1.46 2.44
C LEU A 45 4.83 -2.77 3.25
N ARG A 46 4.77 -2.70 4.58
CA ARG A 46 4.69 -3.89 5.45
C ARG A 46 3.42 -4.69 5.18
N ARG A 47 2.28 -4.01 5.04
CA ARG A 47 0.99 -4.66 4.83
C ARG A 47 0.93 -5.40 3.50
N VAL A 48 1.37 -4.76 2.41
CA VAL A 48 1.46 -5.39 1.08
C VAL A 48 2.38 -6.61 1.14
N LYS A 49 3.57 -6.49 1.74
CA LYS A 49 4.48 -7.64 1.90
C LYS A 49 3.85 -8.78 2.69
N ALA A 50 3.22 -8.47 3.82
CA ALA A 50 2.59 -9.46 4.69
C ALA A 50 1.44 -10.19 4.00
N ASP A 51 0.57 -9.47 3.30
CA ASP A 51 -0.61 -10.06 2.67
C ASP A 51 -0.23 -10.92 1.45
N PHE A 52 0.78 -10.52 0.67
CA PHE A 52 1.33 -11.38 -0.38
C PHE A 52 2.08 -12.60 0.18
N HIS A 53 2.75 -12.47 1.32
CA HIS A 53 3.45 -13.59 1.95
C HIS A 53 2.48 -14.63 2.52
N LYS A 54 1.39 -14.19 3.16
CA LYS A 54 0.32 -15.08 3.67
C LYS A 54 -0.30 -15.92 2.57
N ASN A 55 -0.49 -15.32 1.39
CA ASN A 55 -1.12 -15.97 0.24
C ASN A 55 -0.12 -16.73 -0.66
N LYS A 56 1.15 -16.86 -0.26
CA LYS A 56 2.21 -17.52 -1.06
C LYS A 56 1.97 -19.01 -1.25
N THR A 57 1.34 -19.67 -0.28
CA THR A 57 1.05 -21.11 -0.29
C THR A 57 -0.22 -21.47 -1.06
N LEU A 58 -0.97 -20.49 -1.56
CA LEU A 58 -2.18 -20.75 -2.34
C LEU A 58 -1.82 -21.41 -3.67
N THR A 59 -2.56 -22.46 -4.01
CA THR A 59 -2.41 -23.19 -5.27
C THR A 59 -2.71 -22.28 -6.46
N ALA A 60 -1.83 -22.34 -7.47
CA ALA A 60 -2.00 -21.56 -8.69
C ALA A 60 -3.32 -21.92 -9.41
N GLY A 61 -4.17 -20.93 -9.66
CA GLY A 61 -5.46 -21.11 -10.30
C GLY A 61 -6.60 -21.54 -9.37
N SER A 62 -6.41 -21.53 -8.05
CA SER A 62 -7.52 -21.74 -7.12
C SER A 62 -8.48 -20.54 -7.11
N ALA A 63 -9.76 -20.79 -6.84
CA ALA A 63 -10.76 -19.74 -6.68
C ALA A 63 -10.41 -18.76 -5.54
N GLU A 64 -9.66 -19.23 -4.54
CA GLU A 64 -9.16 -18.40 -3.43
C GLU A 64 -8.06 -17.45 -3.89
N GLN A 65 -7.18 -17.88 -4.79
CA GLN A 65 -6.16 -17.02 -5.38
C GLN A 65 -6.80 -15.91 -6.22
N GLU A 66 -7.81 -16.24 -7.03
CA GLU A 66 -8.51 -15.24 -7.84
C GLU A 66 -9.20 -14.19 -6.98
N LYS A 67 -9.90 -14.62 -5.91
CA LYS A 67 -10.48 -13.68 -4.92
C LYS A 67 -9.43 -12.80 -4.24
N ALA A 68 -8.27 -13.37 -3.88
CA ALA A 68 -7.18 -12.61 -3.28
C ALA A 68 -6.57 -11.59 -4.27
N LEU A 69 -6.53 -11.92 -5.56
CA LEU A 69 -6.05 -11.01 -6.60
C LEU A 69 -7.04 -9.91 -6.91
N ASP A 70 -8.34 -10.18 -6.92
CA ASP A 70 -9.36 -9.15 -7.09
C ASP A 70 -9.35 -8.18 -5.92
N PHE A 71 -9.23 -8.70 -4.68
CA PHE A 71 -9.00 -7.85 -3.52
C PHE A 71 -7.71 -7.02 -3.66
N ALA A 72 -6.61 -7.61 -4.11
CA ALA A 72 -5.35 -6.88 -4.31
C ALA A 72 -5.49 -5.75 -5.36
N ARG A 73 -6.28 -5.96 -6.43
CA ARG A 73 -6.59 -4.92 -7.44
C ARG A 73 -7.40 -3.78 -6.85
N GLU A 74 -8.40 -4.08 -6.03
CA GLU A 74 -9.15 -3.06 -5.29
C GLU A 74 -8.25 -2.25 -4.37
N GLN A 75 -7.38 -2.92 -3.61
CA GLN A 75 -6.42 -2.25 -2.73
C GLN A 75 -5.43 -1.38 -3.52
N ALA A 76 -4.98 -1.82 -4.70
CA ALA A 76 -4.12 -1.03 -5.57
C ALA A 76 -4.81 0.26 -6.04
N ASN A 77 -6.10 0.20 -6.37
CA ASN A 77 -6.90 1.37 -6.76
C ASN A 77 -7.07 2.35 -5.59
N VAL A 78 -7.34 1.86 -4.39
CA VAL A 78 -7.41 2.69 -3.17
C VAL A 78 -6.06 3.37 -2.93
N LEU A 79 -4.98 2.61 -2.99
CA LEU A 79 -3.63 3.13 -2.80
C LEU A 79 -3.30 4.23 -3.82
N TYR A 80 -3.66 4.04 -5.09
CA TYR A 80 -3.47 5.05 -6.14
C TYR A 80 -4.23 6.34 -5.83
N ARG A 81 -5.52 6.26 -5.48
CA ARG A 81 -6.33 7.44 -5.13
C ARG A 81 -5.74 8.20 -3.96
N GLN A 82 -5.29 7.49 -2.94
CA GLN A 82 -4.70 8.09 -1.77
C GLN A 82 -3.35 8.77 -2.07
N VAL A 83 -2.53 8.22 -2.98
CA VAL A 83 -1.33 8.93 -3.50
C VAL A 83 -1.72 10.22 -4.21
N VAL A 84 -2.77 10.20 -5.03
CA VAL A 84 -3.24 11.42 -5.73
C VAL A 84 -3.71 12.47 -4.72
N ILE A 85 -4.50 12.08 -3.73
CA ILE A 85 -4.98 13.00 -2.69
C ILE A 85 -3.81 13.56 -1.87
N SER A 86 -2.82 12.74 -1.55
CA SER A 86 -1.65 13.18 -0.78
C SER A 86 -0.85 14.26 -1.52
N LYS A 87 -0.81 14.22 -2.86
CA LYS A 87 -0.20 15.27 -3.68
C LYS A 87 -1.00 16.58 -3.70
N LEU A 88 -2.32 16.52 -3.58
CA LEU A 88 -3.18 17.72 -3.54
C LEU A 88 -3.03 18.47 -2.21
N TYR A 89 -2.71 17.75 -1.13
CA TYR A 89 -2.57 18.31 0.21
C TYR A 89 -1.18 17.99 0.78
N PRO A 90 -0.11 18.56 0.22
CA PRO A 90 1.24 18.27 0.67
C PRO A 90 1.41 18.69 2.13
N PRO A 91 2.14 17.91 2.93
CA PRO A 91 2.43 18.26 4.31
C PRO A 91 3.31 19.52 4.36
N GLN A 92 3.13 20.33 5.40
CA GLN A 92 3.94 21.53 5.60
C GLN A 92 5.39 21.24 6.05
N GLY A 93 5.74 19.98 6.29
CA GLY A 93 7.09 19.56 6.66
C GLY A 93 7.22 18.04 6.79
N LYS A 94 8.46 17.54 6.75
CA LYS A 94 8.77 16.13 7.03
C LYS A 94 8.63 15.85 8.53
N SER A 95 8.35 14.60 8.87
CA SER A 95 8.31 14.19 10.28
C SER A 95 9.70 14.31 10.93
N VAL A 96 9.76 14.52 12.24
CA VAL A 96 11.03 14.61 12.99
C VAL A 96 11.93 13.40 12.72
N LEU A 97 11.34 12.20 12.62
CA LEU A 97 12.07 10.96 12.32
C LEU A 97 12.72 10.96 10.92
N GLU A 98 12.04 11.51 9.92
CA GLU A 98 12.58 11.63 8.55
C GLU A 98 13.67 12.71 8.46
N THR A 99 13.61 13.73 9.31
CA THR A 99 14.64 14.78 9.40
C THR A 99 15.90 14.28 10.08
N LEU A 100 15.78 13.36 11.05
CA LEU A 100 16.90 12.80 11.81
C LEU A 100 17.62 11.63 11.11
N GLY A 101 17.17 11.22 9.92
CA GLY A 101 17.90 10.25 9.08
C GLY A 101 17.98 8.83 9.64
N ALA A 102 16.94 8.37 10.33
CA ALA A 102 16.80 6.96 10.75
C ALA A 102 16.22 6.08 9.63
#